data_AF-A0A5N6DFW3-F1
#
_entry.id   AF-A0A5N6DFW3-F1
#
_cell.length_a   1.000
_cell.length_b   1.000
_cell.length_c   1.000
_cell.angle_alpha   90.00
_cell.angle_beta   90.00
_cell.angle_gamma   90.00
#
_symmetry.space_group_name_H-M   'P 1'
#
loop_
_entity.id
_entity.type
_entity.pdbx_description
1 polymer ?
#
loop_
_entity_poly.entity_id
_entity_poly.type
_entity_poly.pdbx_seq_one_letter_code
_entity_poly.pdbx_strand_id
1 'polypeptide(L)'
;MEKGDQSTLACRGPKLPNVAVAYRDIMMAVARDDAPLLKSHQFLQLDEIQMPDSHFGLASEILEILFHTATLNQEVKASNQPASPDSENDDGITPINTVGSVQGPDFLNKLLSLEARLKDWTCPPSADTSLRQLAESYRGSALIYLYRVMRRAFPLQSDELSSKATTQVASIVDSISQIPTRSLLECTLLFPLFLAGGEATAESHMEYIRHRMLDIIELRGFRNVEVALSVLERLWRLRIARRTTMKSIQVDWPDIVRQNGIELSLT
;
A
#
# COMPACT_ATOMS: atom_id res chain seq x y z
N MET A 1 38.48 -41.35 24.85
CA MET A 1 38.67 -41.62 23.40
C MET A 1 37.42 -42.34 22.95
N GLU A 2 36.57 -41.86 22.05
CA GLU A 2 36.56 -40.71 21.15
C GLU A 2 35.09 -40.28 20.92
N LYS A 3 34.92 -38.95 20.78
CA LYS A 3 34.03 -38.20 19.86
C LYS A 3 32.78 -38.95 19.33
N GLY A 4 31.56 -38.49 19.54
CA GLY A 4 31.06 -37.13 19.37
C GLY A 4 30.34 -37.06 18.02
N ASP A 5 29.01 -37.12 18.01
CA ASP A 5 28.21 -36.80 16.84
C ASP A 5 27.03 -35.90 17.24
N GLN A 6 27.36 -34.62 17.39
CA GLN A 6 26.41 -33.54 17.17
C GLN A 6 26.36 -33.35 15.65
N SER A 7 25.20 -33.58 15.01
CA SER A 7 24.72 -32.83 13.82
C SER A 7 23.57 -33.55 13.12
N THR A 8 22.32 -33.20 13.45
CA THR A 8 21.25 -33.04 12.43
C THR A 8 20.03 -32.33 13.05
N LEU A 9 20.21 -31.05 13.41
CA LEU A 9 19.09 -30.10 13.48
C LEU A 9 18.89 -29.55 12.06
N ALA A 10 18.30 -30.38 11.19
CA ALA A 10 17.92 -29.96 9.85
C ALA A 10 16.65 -29.10 9.94
N CYS A 11 16.85 -27.80 9.75
CA CYS A 11 15.94 -26.78 9.26
C CYS A 11 14.49 -27.25 9.01
N ARG A 12 13.59 -26.89 9.92
CA ARG A 12 12.17 -26.77 9.58
C ARG A 12 12.05 -25.66 8.53
N GLY A 13 11.76 -26.03 7.29
CA GLY A 13 11.43 -25.09 6.22
C GLY A 13 10.26 -24.17 6.61
N PRO A 14 10.13 -23.01 5.96
CA PRO A 14 9.07 -22.06 6.25
C PRO A 14 7.72 -22.73 6.00
N LYS A 15 6.88 -22.77 7.04
CA LYS A 15 5.49 -23.21 6.91
C LYS A 15 4.68 -22.06 6.30
N LEU A 16 3.75 -22.37 5.40
CA LEU A 16 2.70 -21.50 4.84
C LEU A 16 2.07 -20.42 5.77
N PRO A 17 1.95 -20.59 7.10
CA PRO A 17 1.47 -19.54 8.00
C PRO A 17 2.28 -18.24 7.97
N ASN A 18 3.56 -18.30 7.59
CA ASN A 18 4.45 -17.13 7.64
C ASN A 18 4.07 -16.05 6.63
N VAL A 19 3.68 -16.43 5.42
CA VAL A 19 3.38 -15.48 4.33
C VAL A 19 2.05 -14.80 4.55
N ALA A 20 1.02 -15.53 5.01
CA ALA A 20 -0.28 -14.95 5.35
C ALA A 20 -0.19 -13.97 6.53
N VAL A 21 0.67 -14.27 7.52
CA VAL A 21 0.96 -13.36 8.63
C VAL A 21 1.69 -12.11 8.13
N ALA A 22 2.69 -12.26 7.27
CA ALA A 22 3.42 -11.13 6.69
C ALA A 22 2.53 -10.26 5.82
N TYR A 23 1.70 -10.86 4.96
CA TYR A 23 0.69 -10.17 4.19
C TYR A 23 -0.22 -9.35 5.09
N ARG A 24 -0.78 -9.97 6.14
CA ARG A 24 -1.69 -9.27 7.04
C ARG A 24 -1.01 -8.09 7.72
N ASP A 25 0.21 -8.27 8.21
CA ASP A 25 0.99 -7.21 8.83
C ASP A 25 1.25 -6.03 7.88
N ILE A 26 1.69 -6.31 6.65
CA ILE A 26 1.96 -5.29 5.63
C ILE A 26 0.68 -4.54 5.25
N MET A 27 -0.42 -5.24 5.00
CA MET A 27 -1.69 -4.61 4.63
C MET A 27 -2.24 -3.74 5.76
N MET A 28 -2.11 -4.18 7.02
CA MET A 28 -2.48 -3.38 8.19
C MET A 28 -1.59 -2.15 8.36
N ALA A 29 -0.29 -2.27 8.09
CA ALA A 29 0.66 -1.15 8.09
C ALA A 29 0.27 -0.09 7.05
N VAL A 30 -0.05 -0.50 5.82
CA VAL A 30 -0.53 0.43 4.78
C VAL A 30 -1.87 1.07 5.17
N ALA A 31 -2.82 0.30 5.68
CA ALA A 31 -4.14 0.80 6.09
C ALA A 31 -4.05 1.86 7.20
N ARG A 32 -3.14 1.66 8.16
CA ARG A 32 -2.93 2.53 9.32
C ARG A 32 -1.92 3.64 9.08
N ASP A 33 -1.29 3.67 7.89
CA ASP A 33 -0.20 4.58 7.56
C ASP A 33 0.97 4.44 8.56
N ASP A 34 1.29 3.21 8.98
CA ASP A 34 2.31 2.87 10.00
C ASP A 34 3.36 1.92 9.42
N ALA A 35 4.42 1.62 10.19
CA ALA A 35 5.40 0.61 9.83
C ALA A 35 4.87 -0.82 10.08
N PRO A 36 5.29 -1.82 9.28
CA PRO A 36 5.03 -3.22 9.59
C PRO A 36 5.59 -3.60 10.96
N LEU A 37 4.89 -4.47 11.70
CA LEU A 37 5.36 -4.98 13.00
C LEU A 37 6.51 -5.97 12.83
N LEU A 38 6.51 -6.71 11.72
CA LEU A 38 7.61 -7.59 11.36
C LEU A 38 8.84 -6.76 11.01
N LYS A 39 10.00 -7.18 11.51
CA LYS A 39 11.28 -6.49 11.26
C LYS A 39 12.01 -7.00 10.02
N SER A 40 11.52 -8.09 9.44
CA SER A 40 12.18 -8.81 8.35
C SER A 40 11.15 -9.22 7.31
N HIS A 41 11.50 -9.08 6.03
CA HIS A 41 10.73 -9.56 4.89
C HIS A 41 11.07 -11.02 4.54
N GLN A 42 11.96 -11.69 5.29
CA GLN A 42 12.31 -13.11 5.07
C GLN A 42 11.08 -14.03 5.14
N PHE A 43 10.01 -13.61 5.81
CA PHE A 43 8.73 -14.34 5.84
C PHE A 43 8.00 -14.38 4.49
N LEU A 44 8.41 -13.54 3.53
CA LEU A 44 7.91 -13.54 2.15
C LEU A 44 8.76 -14.41 1.20
N GLN A 45 9.91 -14.91 1.66
CA GLN A 45 10.71 -15.85 0.88
C GLN A 45 9.97 -17.19 0.81
N LEU A 46 9.42 -17.47 -0.37
CA LEU A 46 8.79 -18.74 -0.67
C LEU A 46 9.84 -19.67 -1.27
N ASP A 47 9.88 -20.93 -0.82
CA ASP A 47 10.61 -21.97 -1.53
C ASP A 47 9.95 -22.12 -2.92
N GLU A 48 10.72 -21.91 -4.00
CA GLU A 48 10.27 -21.92 -5.41
C GLU A 48 9.44 -23.17 -5.79
N ILE A 49 9.57 -24.25 -5.01
CA ILE A 49 8.91 -25.54 -5.22
C ILE A 49 7.43 -25.52 -4.77
N GLN A 50 7.00 -24.58 -3.91
CA GLN A 50 5.73 -24.74 -3.19
C GLN A 50 4.51 -24.00 -3.80
N MET A 51 4.63 -22.87 -4.50
CA MET A 51 3.43 -22.12 -4.95
C MET A 51 3.65 -21.15 -6.15
N PRO A 52 3.96 -21.62 -7.36
CA PRO A 52 3.99 -20.73 -8.54
C PRO A 52 2.61 -20.13 -8.87
N ASP A 53 1.52 -20.85 -8.60
CA ASP A 53 0.14 -20.47 -8.98
C ASP A 53 -0.74 -20.03 -7.79
N SER A 54 -0.16 -19.40 -6.77
CA SER A 54 -0.93 -18.71 -5.73
C SER A 54 -0.79 -17.20 -5.85
N HIS A 55 -1.80 -16.44 -5.42
CA HIS A 55 -1.69 -14.98 -5.41
C HIS A 55 -0.52 -14.48 -4.55
N PHE A 56 -0.20 -15.16 -3.45
CA PHE A 56 0.97 -14.85 -2.62
C PHE A 56 2.29 -15.11 -3.34
N GLY A 57 2.35 -16.18 -4.14
CA GLY A 57 3.51 -16.49 -4.98
C GLY A 57 3.76 -15.39 -6.00
N LEU A 58 2.74 -15.08 -6.79
CA LEU A 58 2.80 -14.06 -7.84
C LEU A 58 3.09 -12.66 -7.27
N ALA A 59 2.54 -12.32 -6.10
CA ALA A 59 2.70 -10.99 -5.51
C ALA A 59 3.84 -10.88 -4.48
N SER A 60 4.65 -11.92 -4.26
CA SER A 60 5.67 -11.97 -3.20
C SER A 60 6.66 -10.79 -3.25
N GLU A 61 7.23 -10.51 -4.42
CA GLU A 61 8.12 -9.36 -4.61
C GLU A 61 7.40 -8.03 -4.38
N ILE A 62 6.15 -7.92 -4.82
CA ILE A 62 5.33 -6.71 -4.62
C ILE A 62 5.08 -6.48 -3.12
N LEU A 63 4.83 -7.54 -2.35
CA LEU A 63 4.66 -7.47 -0.90
C LEU A 63 5.96 -7.03 -0.20
N GLU A 64 7.12 -7.49 -0.67
CA GLU A 64 8.41 -7.04 -0.15
C GLU A 64 8.61 -5.54 -0.41
N ILE A 65 8.26 -5.06 -1.60
CA ILE A 65 8.33 -3.64 -1.94
C ILE A 65 7.36 -2.81 -1.08
N LEU A 66 6.13 -3.30 -0.85
CA LEU A 66 5.17 -2.66 0.05
C LEU A 66 5.71 -2.56 1.48
N PHE A 67 6.35 -3.62 1.98
CA PHE A 67 7.01 -3.64 3.28
C PHE A 67 8.08 -2.54 3.41
N HIS A 68 8.97 -2.43 2.40
CA HIS A 68 10.00 -1.40 2.39
C HIS A 68 9.41 0.01 2.27
N THR A 69 8.40 0.18 1.43
CA THR A 69 7.70 1.46 1.26
C THR A 69 7.05 1.92 2.56
N ALA A 70 6.41 1.01 3.31
CA ALA A 70 5.79 1.33 4.59
C ALA A 70 6.83 1.68 5.66
N THR A 71 7.98 0.99 5.69
CA THR A 71 9.11 1.34 6.55
C THR A 71 9.63 2.76 6.24
N LEU A 72 9.84 3.10 4.97
CA LEU A 72 10.29 4.43 4.54
C LEU A 72 9.26 5.52 4.85
N ASN A 73 7.97 5.23 4.75
CA ASN A 73 6.91 6.17 5.11
C ASN A 73 7.01 6.60 6.59
N GLN A 74 7.39 5.67 7.48
CA GLN A 74 7.58 5.99 8.89
C GLN A 74 8.76 6.93 9.12
N GLU A 75 9.86 6.78 8.37
CA GLU A 75 10.98 7.71 8.40
C GLU A 75 10.53 9.13 7.98
N VAL A 76 9.73 9.23 6.93
CA VAL A 76 9.16 10.52 6.46
C VAL A 76 8.28 11.16 7.54
N LYS A 77 7.45 10.37 8.22
CA LYS A 77 6.59 10.86 9.30
C LYS A 77 7.40 11.35 10.50
N ALA A 78 8.45 10.64 10.88
CA ALA A 78 9.32 11.03 11.99
C ALA A 78 10.02 12.37 11.72
N SER A 79 10.49 12.61 10.49
CA SER A 79 11.14 13.89 10.12
C SER A 79 10.16 15.06 9.98
N ASN A 80 8.89 14.80 9.72
CA ASN A 80 7.85 15.83 9.57
C ASN A 80 7.16 16.19 10.91
N GLN A 81 7.47 15.51 12.02
CA GLN A 81 6.95 15.90 13.33
C GLN A 81 7.66 17.16 13.84
N PRO A 82 6.92 18.19 14.30
CA PRO A 82 7.53 19.32 14.97
C PRO A 82 8.22 18.84 16.25
N ALA A 83 9.46 19.30 16.48
CA ALA A 83 10.16 19.07 17.74
C ALA A 83 9.26 19.50 18.91
N SER A 84 9.23 18.69 19.98
CA SER A 84 8.48 18.95 21.20
C SER A 84 8.74 20.39 21.73
N PRO A 85 7.76 21.09 22.31
CA PRO A 85 7.95 22.45 22.80
C PRO A 85 8.78 22.56 24.10
N ASP A 86 9.40 21.49 24.57
CA ASP A 86 10.15 21.48 25.84
C ASP A 86 11.59 21.95 25.62
N SER A 87 11.75 23.19 25.15
CA SER A 87 13.02 23.93 25.17
C SER A 87 12.70 25.42 25.06
N GLU A 88 12.28 26.02 26.18
CA GLU A 88 12.43 27.47 26.35
C GLU A 88 13.93 27.78 26.26
N ASN A 89 14.37 28.39 25.16
CA ASN A 89 15.48 29.33 25.10
C ASN A 89 15.42 30.11 23.77
N ASP A 90 14.95 31.33 23.93
CA ASP A 90 15.34 32.58 23.26
C ASP A 90 16.57 32.50 22.34
N ASP A 91 16.37 32.76 21.05
CA ASP A 91 16.99 33.92 20.37
C ASP A 91 16.49 34.03 18.92
N GLY A 92 16.09 35.25 18.56
CA GLY A 92 15.55 35.59 17.24
C GLY A 92 16.55 35.39 16.12
N ILE A 93 16.17 34.56 15.15
CA ILE A 93 16.20 34.72 13.68
C ILE A 93 15.74 33.36 13.14
N THR A 94 14.47 33.27 12.75
CA THR A 94 13.96 32.10 12.04
C THR A 94 14.69 32.01 10.69
N PRO A 95 15.45 30.94 10.39
CA PRO A 95 15.93 30.75 9.04
C PRO A 95 14.70 30.51 8.17
N ILE A 96 14.59 31.25 7.08
CA ILE A 96 13.63 31.02 6.02
C ILE A 96 13.79 29.54 5.64
N ASN A 97 12.80 28.70 5.98
CA ASN A 97 12.75 27.31 5.56
C ASN A 97 12.71 27.30 4.05
N THR A 98 13.88 27.14 3.41
CA THR A 98 14.00 26.75 2.03
C THR A 98 13.27 25.43 1.90
N VAL A 99 12.06 25.48 1.34
CA VAL A 99 11.18 24.33 1.10
C VAL A 99 11.84 23.44 0.05
N GLY A 100 12.77 22.60 0.50
CA GLY A 100 13.50 21.65 -0.32
C GLY A 100 13.76 20.42 0.52
N SER A 101 13.10 19.32 0.17
CA SER A 101 13.29 17.95 0.67
C SER A 101 14.00 17.81 2.02
N VAL A 102 13.25 17.55 3.09
CA VAL A 102 13.81 17.24 4.42
C VAL A 102 14.67 15.96 4.38
N GLN A 103 14.49 15.13 3.34
CA GLN A 103 15.17 13.85 3.17
C GLN A 103 16.37 13.96 2.22
N GLY A 104 17.48 13.33 2.60
CA GLY A 104 18.74 13.31 1.85
C GLY A 104 18.71 12.50 0.54
N PRO A 105 19.75 12.58 -0.29
CA PRO A 105 19.81 11.93 -1.60
C PRO A 105 19.69 10.40 -1.53
N ASP A 106 20.21 9.78 -0.47
CA ASP A 106 20.14 8.33 -0.26
C ASP A 106 18.69 7.84 -0.11
N PHE A 107 17.82 8.64 0.51
CA PHE A 107 16.42 8.31 0.70
C PHE A 107 15.66 8.33 -0.64
N LEU A 108 15.90 9.34 -1.46
CA LEU A 108 15.34 9.41 -2.82
C LEU A 108 15.80 8.21 -3.66
N ASN A 109 17.07 7.84 -3.60
CA ASN A 109 17.61 6.69 -4.32
C ASN A 109 16.91 5.37 -3.94
N LYS A 110 16.60 5.17 -2.64
CA LYS A 110 15.82 4.01 -2.18
C LYS A 110 14.42 3.98 -2.81
N LEU A 111 13.70 5.10 -2.79
CA LEU A 111 12.35 5.19 -3.37
C LEU A 111 12.35 4.97 -4.89
N LEU A 112 13.31 5.55 -5.60
CA LEU A 112 13.46 5.36 -7.04
C LEU A 112 13.84 3.92 -7.39
N SER A 113 14.66 3.26 -6.57
CA SER A 113 14.97 1.84 -6.74
C SER A 113 13.73 0.95 -6.59
N LEU A 114 12.87 1.23 -5.60
CA LEU A 114 11.58 0.53 -5.44
C LEU A 114 10.63 0.81 -6.61
N GLU A 115 10.61 2.04 -7.12
CA GLU A 115 9.80 2.39 -8.30
C GLU A 115 10.26 1.62 -9.54
N ALA A 116 11.59 1.58 -9.79
CA ALA A 116 12.17 0.85 -10.91
C ALA A 116 11.82 -0.65 -10.83
N ARG A 117 12.00 -1.26 -9.65
CA ARG A 117 11.60 -2.67 -9.43
C ARG A 117 10.14 -2.92 -9.77
N LEU A 118 9.21 -2.07 -9.31
CA LEU A 118 7.78 -2.23 -9.64
C LEU A 118 7.46 -2.01 -11.13
N LYS A 119 8.21 -1.15 -11.83
CA LYS A 119 8.02 -0.89 -13.26
C LYS A 119 8.57 -2.02 -14.14
N ASP A 120 9.72 -2.55 -13.75
CA ASP A 120 10.42 -3.62 -14.48
C ASP A 120 9.87 -5.00 -14.13
N TRP A 121 9.14 -5.13 -13.01
CA TRP A 121 8.48 -6.35 -12.62
C TRP A 121 7.50 -6.83 -13.70
N THR A 122 7.56 -8.12 -14.00
CA THR A 122 6.62 -8.81 -14.89
C THR A 122 5.98 -9.96 -14.14
N CYS A 123 4.66 -10.13 -14.29
CA CYS A 123 3.96 -11.25 -13.68
C CYS A 123 4.59 -12.58 -14.12
N PRO A 124 5.00 -13.44 -13.16
CA PRO A 124 5.43 -14.80 -13.47
C PRO A 124 4.37 -15.54 -14.30
N PRO A 125 4.78 -16.49 -15.16
CA PRO A 125 3.83 -17.23 -15.98
C PRO A 125 2.88 -18.03 -15.08
N SER A 126 1.58 -17.83 -15.27
CA SER A 126 0.51 -18.59 -14.62
C SER A 126 -0.56 -18.93 -15.64
N ALA A 127 -1.11 -20.15 -15.55
CA ALA A 127 -2.19 -20.62 -16.41
C ALA A 127 -3.50 -19.85 -16.15
N ASP A 128 -3.69 -19.33 -14.93
CA ASP A 128 -4.88 -18.57 -14.57
C ASP A 128 -4.69 -17.09 -14.91
N THR A 129 -5.40 -16.63 -15.94
CA THR A 129 -5.39 -15.22 -16.34
C THR A 129 -5.92 -14.30 -15.25
N SER A 130 -6.88 -14.75 -14.44
CA SER A 130 -7.44 -13.95 -13.35
C SER A 130 -6.42 -13.73 -12.24
N LEU A 131 -5.58 -14.73 -11.95
CA LEU A 131 -4.45 -14.60 -11.01
C LEU A 131 -3.40 -13.61 -11.52
N ARG A 132 -3.11 -13.61 -12.83
CA ARG A 132 -2.20 -12.62 -13.43
C ARG A 132 -2.77 -11.20 -13.31
N GLN A 133 -4.06 -11.02 -13.59
CA GLN A 133 -4.72 -9.73 -13.43
C GLN A 133 -4.77 -9.27 -11.97
N LEU A 134 -4.95 -10.20 -11.04
CA LEU A 134 -4.85 -9.92 -9.62
C LEU A 134 -3.43 -9.42 -9.27
N ALA A 135 -2.38 -10.10 -9.72
CA ALA A 135 -1.00 -9.68 -9.46
C ALA A 135 -0.67 -8.30 -10.04
N GLU A 136 -1.13 -7.99 -11.27
CA GLU A 136 -1.01 -6.65 -11.86
C GLU A 136 -1.76 -5.58 -11.05
N SER A 137 -2.94 -5.90 -10.51
CA SER A 137 -3.66 -4.97 -9.63
C SER A 137 -2.88 -4.68 -8.33
N TYR A 138 -2.17 -5.67 -7.77
CA TYR A 138 -1.29 -5.48 -6.63
C TYR A 138 -0.08 -4.61 -6.98
N ARG A 139 0.52 -4.81 -8.16
CA ARG A 139 1.64 -3.99 -8.65
C ARG A 139 1.24 -2.51 -8.78
N GLY A 140 0.10 -2.25 -9.42
CA GLY A 140 -0.44 -0.89 -9.54
C GLY A 140 -0.73 -0.28 -8.17
N SER A 141 -1.23 -1.07 -7.21
CA SER A 141 -1.51 -0.62 -5.85
C SER A 141 -0.24 -0.27 -5.07
N ALA A 142 0.83 -1.04 -5.25
CA ALA A 142 2.14 -0.74 -4.68
C ALA A 142 2.74 0.53 -5.26
N LEU A 143 2.60 0.76 -6.58
CA LEU A 143 3.00 2.02 -7.21
C LEU A 143 2.22 3.21 -6.66
N ILE A 144 0.88 3.08 -6.50
CA ILE A 144 0.07 4.12 -5.85
C ILE A 144 0.61 4.43 -4.45
N TYR A 145 0.82 3.40 -3.62
CA TYR A 145 1.29 3.61 -2.26
C TYR A 145 2.68 4.26 -2.22
N LEU A 146 3.60 3.83 -3.09
CA LEU A 146 4.93 4.43 -3.23
C LEU A 146 4.84 5.90 -3.61
N TYR A 147 4.03 6.25 -4.61
CA TYR A 147 3.84 7.65 -5.01
C TYR A 147 3.26 8.50 -3.89
N ARG A 148 2.37 7.95 -3.08
CA ARG A 148 1.85 8.66 -1.90
C ARG A 148 2.95 9.00 -0.90
N VAL A 149 3.86 8.05 -0.61
CA VAL A 149 5.02 8.29 0.26
C VAL A 149 5.96 9.32 -0.35
N MET A 150 6.25 9.22 -1.66
CA MET A 150 7.08 10.18 -2.37
C MET A 150 6.48 11.60 -2.34
N ARG A 151 5.16 11.76 -2.49
CA ARG A 151 4.50 13.09 -2.41
C ARG A 151 4.72 13.73 -1.04
N ARG A 152 4.68 12.92 0.03
CA ARG A 152 4.85 13.37 1.40
C ARG A 152 6.32 13.73 1.71
N ALA A 153 7.27 13.02 1.09
CA ALA A 153 8.71 13.30 1.21
C ALA A 153 9.16 14.47 0.32
N PHE A 154 8.56 14.64 -0.86
CA PHE A 154 8.96 15.62 -1.88
C PHE A 154 7.73 16.44 -2.36
N PRO A 155 7.24 17.41 -1.58
CA PRO A 155 6.04 18.16 -1.91
C PRO A 155 6.10 18.92 -3.25
N LEU A 156 7.30 19.31 -3.69
CA LEU A 156 7.50 20.00 -4.97
C LEU A 156 7.16 19.13 -6.20
N GLN A 157 7.16 17.81 -6.05
CA GLN A 157 6.83 16.85 -7.12
C GLN A 157 5.39 16.32 -7.00
N SER A 158 4.57 16.91 -6.12
CA SER A 158 3.26 16.37 -5.75
C SER A 158 2.33 16.17 -6.95
N ASP A 159 2.31 17.10 -7.91
CA ASP A 159 1.42 17.04 -9.07
C ASP A 159 1.82 15.93 -10.04
N GLU A 160 3.12 15.80 -10.35
CA GLU A 160 3.63 14.73 -11.20
C GLU A 160 3.33 13.35 -10.61
N LEU A 161 3.61 13.18 -9.31
CA LEU A 161 3.36 11.93 -8.60
C LEU A 161 1.87 11.61 -8.50
N SER A 162 1.00 12.62 -8.38
CA SER A 162 -0.45 12.44 -8.40
C SER A 162 -0.96 12.02 -9.77
N SER A 163 -0.38 12.55 -10.85
CA SER A 163 -0.66 12.09 -12.21
C SER A 163 -0.24 10.63 -12.39
N LYS A 164 0.96 10.24 -11.92
CA LYS A 164 1.43 8.85 -11.97
C LYS A 164 0.49 7.91 -11.21
N ALA A 165 0.06 8.29 -10.00
CA ALA A 165 -0.90 7.51 -9.21
C ALA A 165 -2.26 7.37 -9.93
N THR A 166 -2.75 8.43 -10.58
CA THR A 166 -4.00 8.39 -11.35
C THR A 166 -3.92 7.42 -12.52
N THR A 167 -2.77 7.34 -13.22
CA THR A 167 -2.56 6.33 -14.28
C THR A 167 -2.67 4.90 -13.73
N GLN A 168 -2.16 4.65 -12.52
CA GLN A 168 -2.27 3.34 -11.89
C GLN A 168 -3.71 2.99 -11.52
N VAL A 169 -4.56 3.97 -11.15
CA VAL A 169 -6.00 3.73 -10.92
C VAL A 169 -6.66 3.11 -12.16
N ALA A 170 -6.40 3.68 -13.34
CA ALA A 170 -6.94 3.15 -14.60
C ALA A 170 -6.45 1.71 -14.85
N SER A 171 -5.14 1.47 -14.70
CA SER A 171 -4.56 0.13 -14.86
C SER A 171 -5.17 -0.90 -13.90
N ILE A 172 -5.41 -0.54 -12.64
CA ILE A 172 -6.03 -1.44 -11.65
C ILE A 172 -7.47 -1.74 -12.03
N VAL A 173 -8.25 -0.73 -12.44
CA VAL A 173 -9.64 -0.91 -12.89
C VAL A 173 -9.68 -1.84 -14.10
N ASP A 174 -8.81 -1.64 -15.09
CA ASP A 174 -8.71 -2.47 -16.28
C ASP A 174 -8.35 -3.93 -15.94
N SER A 175 -7.38 -4.15 -15.04
CA SER A 175 -7.03 -5.50 -14.57
C SER A 175 -8.18 -6.17 -13.83
N ILE A 176 -8.82 -5.48 -12.88
CA ILE A 176 -9.93 -6.05 -12.11
C ILE A 176 -11.16 -6.32 -12.99
N SER A 177 -11.38 -5.54 -14.05
CA SER A 177 -12.48 -5.76 -15.00
C SER A 177 -12.41 -7.11 -15.72
N GLN A 178 -11.19 -7.66 -15.83
CA GLN A 178 -10.94 -8.96 -16.44
C GLN A 178 -11.06 -10.13 -15.45
N ILE A 179 -11.21 -9.85 -14.15
CA ILE A 179 -11.43 -10.87 -13.12
C ILE A 179 -12.93 -11.14 -13.00
N PRO A 180 -13.39 -12.38 -13.26
CA PRO A 180 -14.81 -12.72 -13.18
C PRO A 180 -15.41 -12.40 -11.82
N THR A 181 -16.59 -11.77 -11.85
CA THR A 181 -17.40 -11.58 -10.65
C THR A 181 -17.77 -12.93 -10.04
N ARG A 182 -17.94 -12.99 -8.72
CA ARG A 182 -18.21 -14.21 -7.93
C ARG A 182 -17.06 -15.20 -7.85
N SER A 183 -15.89 -14.90 -8.41
CA SER A 183 -14.69 -15.74 -8.26
C SER A 183 -14.16 -15.74 -6.82
N LEU A 184 -13.32 -16.72 -6.47
CA LEU A 184 -12.68 -16.77 -5.15
C LEU A 184 -11.64 -15.64 -4.97
N LEU A 185 -11.10 -15.11 -6.08
CA LEU A 185 -10.11 -14.03 -6.05
C LEU A 185 -10.70 -12.71 -5.56
N GLU A 186 -12.02 -12.55 -5.57
CA GLU A 186 -12.67 -11.37 -5.01
C GLU A 186 -12.34 -11.13 -3.54
N CYS A 187 -12.04 -12.21 -2.79
CA CYS A 187 -11.64 -12.13 -1.40
C CYS A 187 -10.30 -11.40 -1.19
N THR A 188 -9.48 -11.22 -2.24
CA THR A 188 -8.17 -10.57 -2.17
C THR A 188 -8.13 -9.22 -2.90
N LEU A 189 -9.28 -8.75 -3.42
CA LEU A 189 -9.41 -7.49 -4.15
C LEU A 189 -9.59 -6.25 -3.27
N LEU A 190 -9.85 -6.43 -1.96
CA LEU A 190 -10.09 -5.30 -1.05
C LEU A 190 -8.94 -4.29 -1.08
N PHE A 191 -7.69 -4.77 -0.94
CA PHE A 191 -6.53 -3.90 -0.96
C PHE A 191 -6.40 -3.12 -2.29
N PRO A 192 -6.37 -3.76 -3.47
CA PRO A 192 -6.28 -3.01 -4.72
C PRO A 192 -7.44 -2.04 -4.98
N LEU A 193 -8.68 -2.45 -4.69
CA LEU A 193 -9.86 -1.59 -4.84
C LEU A 193 -9.77 -0.37 -3.92
N PHE A 194 -9.33 -0.56 -2.67
CA PHE A 194 -9.22 0.53 -1.71
C PHE A 194 -8.12 1.53 -2.10
N LEU A 195 -6.93 1.05 -2.49
CA LEU A 195 -5.82 1.92 -2.91
C LEU A 195 -6.19 2.71 -4.18
N ALA A 196 -6.77 2.04 -5.18
CA ALA A 196 -7.25 2.70 -6.39
C ALA A 196 -8.35 3.73 -6.07
N GLY A 197 -9.31 3.38 -5.21
CA GLY A 197 -10.40 4.26 -4.80
C GLY A 197 -9.90 5.49 -4.05
N GLY A 198 -8.84 5.32 -3.26
CA GLY A 198 -8.15 6.39 -2.54
C GLY A 198 -7.50 7.43 -3.45
N GLU A 199 -7.09 7.07 -4.67
CA GLU A 199 -6.53 8.00 -5.66
C GLU A 199 -7.49 8.32 -6.81
N ALA A 200 -8.65 7.67 -6.89
CA ALA A 200 -9.63 7.92 -7.94
C ALA A 200 -10.08 9.39 -7.93
N THR A 201 -10.04 10.01 -9.11
CA THR A 201 -10.47 11.40 -9.34
C THR A 201 -11.64 11.49 -10.32
N ALA A 202 -11.73 10.54 -11.25
CA ALA A 202 -12.81 10.38 -12.22
C ALA A 202 -14.00 9.63 -11.61
N GLU A 203 -15.21 10.13 -11.87
CA GLU A 203 -16.45 9.56 -11.35
C GLU A 203 -16.70 8.12 -11.84
N SER A 204 -16.35 7.81 -13.10
CA SER A 204 -16.45 6.46 -13.65
C SER A 204 -15.63 5.43 -12.88
N HIS A 205 -14.40 5.78 -12.47
CA HIS A 205 -13.57 4.89 -11.66
C HIS A 205 -14.13 4.73 -10.24
N MET A 206 -14.60 5.81 -9.62
CA MET A 206 -15.23 5.74 -8.29
C MET A 206 -16.46 4.83 -8.32
N GLU A 207 -17.30 4.98 -9.35
CA GLU A 207 -18.51 4.19 -9.51
C GLU A 207 -18.20 2.72 -9.76
N TYR A 208 -17.23 2.42 -10.62
CA TYR A 208 -16.79 1.05 -10.86
C TYR A 208 -16.28 0.39 -9.57
N ILE A 209 -15.40 1.08 -8.83
CA ILE A 209 -14.85 0.56 -7.57
C ILE A 209 -15.96 0.36 -6.54
N ARG A 210 -16.90 1.31 -6.42
CA ARG A 210 -18.08 1.17 -5.55
C ARG A 210 -18.87 -0.09 -5.87
N HIS A 211 -19.25 -0.27 -7.13
CA HIS A 211 -20.02 -1.45 -7.56
C HIS A 211 -19.27 -2.75 -7.26
N ARG A 212 -17.98 -2.82 -7.58
CA ARG A 212 -17.19 -4.03 -7.27
C ARG A 212 -17.09 -4.32 -5.78
N MET A 213 -16.97 -3.30 -4.92
CA MET A 213 -16.98 -3.51 -3.46
C MET A 213 -18.36 -3.93 -2.94
N LEU A 214 -19.44 -3.36 -3.49
CA LEU A 214 -20.82 -3.75 -3.14
C LEU A 214 -21.11 -5.21 -3.54
N ASP A 215 -20.66 -5.64 -4.71
CA ASP A 215 -20.77 -7.05 -5.14
C ASP A 215 -20.10 -7.98 -4.11
N ILE A 216 -18.89 -7.63 -3.65
CA ILE A 216 -18.16 -8.42 -2.63
C ILE A 216 -18.95 -8.45 -1.32
N ILE A 217 -19.51 -7.32 -0.89
CA ILE A 217 -20.31 -7.22 0.35
C ILE A 217 -21.55 -8.12 0.24
N GLU A 218 -22.30 -8.03 -0.85
CA GLU A 218 -23.52 -8.82 -1.06
C GLU A 218 -23.21 -10.33 -1.13
N LEU A 219 -22.13 -10.70 -1.81
CA LEU A 219 -21.79 -12.10 -2.09
C LEU A 219 -21.03 -12.79 -0.96
N ARG A 220 -20.34 -12.05 -0.09
CA ARG A 220 -19.43 -12.62 0.93
C ARG A 220 -19.71 -12.11 2.36
N GLY A 221 -20.40 -10.99 2.54
CA GLY A 221 -20.72 -10.43 3.86
C GLY A 221 -19.49 -9.90 4.63
N PHE A 222 -18.46 -9.45 3.89
CA PHE A 222 -17.20 -9.01 4.46
C PHE A 222 -17.29 -7.59 5.04
N ARG A 223 -17.39 -7.51 6.37
CA ARG A 223 -17.52 -6.23 7.11
C ARG A 223 -16.34 -5.28 6.92
N ASN A 224 -15.13 -5.79 6.75
CA ASN A 224 -13.95 -4.98 6.41
C ASN A 224 -14.13 -4.24 5.07
N VAL A 225 -14.79 -4.85 4.08
CA VAL A 225 -15.10 -4.22 2.80
C VAL A 225 -16.13 -3.10 2.97
N GLU A 226 -17.18 -3.33 3.79
CA GLU A 226 -18.17 -2.29 4.11
C GLU A 226 -17.52 -1.07 4.75
N VAL A 227 -16.66 -1.29 5.76
CA VAL A 227 -15.94 -0.22 6.44
C VAL A 227 -15.04 0.53 5.46
N ALA A 228 -14.26 -0.19 4.65
CA ALA A 228 -13.39 0.41 3.64
C ALA A 228 -14.17 1.24 2.61
N LEU A 229 -15.31 0.74 2.11
CA LEU A 229 -16.16 1.46 1.18
C LEU A 229 -16.72 2.74 1.82
N SER A 230 -17.16 2.68 3.08
CA SER A 230 -17.67 3.88 3.78
C SER A 230 -16.61 4.99 3.91
N VAL A 231 -15.34 4.62 4.10
CA VAL A 231 -14.20 5.54 4.13
C VAL A 231 -14.00 6.19 2.76
N LEU A 232 -14.03 5.40 1.68
CA LEU A 232 -13.92 5.91 0.32
C LEU A 232 -15.07 6.85 -0.04
N GLU A 233 -16.31 6.50 0.27
CA GLU A 233 -17.46 7.36 -0.01
C GLU A 233 -17.40 8.68 0.75
N ARG A 234 -16.87 8.68 1.97
CA ARG A 234 -16.61 9.91 2.71
C ARG A 234 -15.51 10.72 2.04
N LEU A 235 -14.41 10.07 1.62
CA LEU A 235 -13.29 10.71 0.92
C LEU A 235 -13.76 11.39 -0.37
N TRP A 236 -14.50 10.67 -1.20
CA TRP A 236 -15.01 11.19 -2.48
C TRP A 236 -15.94 12.39 -2.27
N ARG A 237 -16.88 12.31 -1.32
CA ARG A 237 -17.76 13.45 -0.96
C ARG A 237 -16.97 14.68 -0.50
N LEU A 238 -15.96 14.49 0.35
CA LEU A 238 -15.13 15.59 0.83
C LEU A 238 -14.31 16.23 -0.29
N ARG A 239 -13.78 15.43 -1.23
CA ARG A 239 -13.06 15.94 -2.40
C ARG A 239 -13.98 16.76 -3.32
N ILE A 240 -15.18 16.27 -3.59
CA ILE A 240 -16.17 16.98 -4.41
C ILE A 240 -16.56 18.32 -3.75
N ALA A 241 -16.88 18.31 -2.45
CA ALA A 241 -17.25 19.53 -1.71
C ALA A 241 -16.10 20.55 -1.57
N ARG A 242 -14.84 20.11 -1.64
CA ARG A 242 -13.67 21.00 -1.58
C ARG A 242 -13.32 21.63 -2.92
N ARG A 243 -13.55 20.91 -4.04
CA ARG A 243 -13.43 21.50 -5.39
C ARG A 243 -14.32 22.73 -5.55
N THR A 244 -15.48 22.76 -4.89
CA THR A 244 -16.43 23.89 -4.97
C THR A 244 -16.07 25.06 -4.03
N THR A 245 -15.20 24.87 -3.02
CA THR A 245 -14.94 25.87 -1.95
C THR A 245 -13.56 26.53 -2.01
N MET A 246 -12.77 26.34 -3.09
CA MET A 246 -11.43 26.93 -3.31
C MET A 246 -10.41 26.77 -2.15
N LYS A 247 -10.63 25.83 -1.22
CA LYS A 247 -9.64 25.50 -0.17
C LYS A 247 -8.69 24.41 -0.67
N SER A 248 -7.39 24.71 -0.66
CA SER A 248 -6.30 23.89 -1.21
C SER A 248 -5.87 22.68 -0.37
N ILE A 249 -6.51 22.43 0.79
CA ILE A 249 -6.11 21.31 1.66
C ILE A 249 -6.63 20.00 1.06
N GLN A 250 -5.72 19.14 0.60
CA GLN A 250 -6.07 17.78 0.18
C GLN A 250 -6.54 16.95 1.38
N VAL A 251 -7.67 16.24 1.23
CA VAL A 251 -8.14 15.24 2.21
C VAL A 251 -7.59 13.90 1.83
N ASP A 252 -7.10 13.19 2.83
CA ASP A 252 -6.62 11.83 2.69
C ASP A 252 -7.40 10.86 3.58
N TRP A 253 -7.41 9.57 3.24
CA TRP A 253 -8.16 8.58 4.03
C TRP A 253 -7.62 8.40 5.47
N PRO A 254 -6.30 8.51 5.77
CA PRO A 254 -5.83 8.41 7.14
C PRO A 254 -6.41 9.50 8.04
N ASP A 255 -6.78 10.66 7.48
CA ASP A 255 -7.45 11.72 8.22
C ASP A 255 -8.88 11.32 8.60
N ILE A 256 -9.60 10.69 7.66
CA ILE A 256 -10.97 10.19 7.89
C ILE A 256 -10.96 9.06 8.91
N VAL A 257 -10.01 8.13 8.80
CA VAL A 257 -9.86 6.99 9.71
C VAL A 257 -9.60 7.49 11.13
N ARG A 258 -8.63 8.41 11.31
CA ARG A 258 -8.30 9.01 12.62
C ARG A 258 -9.45 9.83 13.21
N GLN A 259 -10.07 10.69 12.40
CA GLN A 259 -11.14 11.58 12.87
C GLN A 259 -12.36 10.82 13.39
N ASN A 260 -12.65 9.65 12.81
CA ASN A 260 -13.85 8.87 13.14
C ASN A 260 -13.56 7.64 14.02
N GLY A 261 -12.31 7.45 14.46
CA GLY A 261 -11.92 6.27 15.26
C GLY A 261 -12.18 4.94 14.55
N ILE A 262 -12.04 4.91 13.22
CA ILE A 262 -12.31 3.73 12.41
C ILE A 262 -11.12 2.77 12.50
N GLU A 263 -11.38 1.48 12.70
CA GLU A 263 -10.37 0.45 12.52
C GLU A 263 -10.43 -0.08 11.08
N LEU A 264 -9.58 0.47 10.21
CA LEU A 264 -9.47 0.03 8.83
C LEU A 264 -8.57 -1.21 8.73
N SER A 265 -9.07 -2.25 8.09
CA SER A 265 -8.33 -3.47 7.76
C SER A 265 -8.54 -3.80 6.29
N LEU A 266 -7.45 -4.05 5.56
CA LEU A 266 -7.45 -4.35 4.12
C LEU A 266 -7.14 -5.83 3.83
N THR A 267 -7.44 -6.71 4.79
CA THR A 267 -7.16 -8.15 4.78
C THR A 267 -8.41 -8.95 5.05
#